data_AF-A0A7X5Y0H0-F1
#
_entry.id   AF-A0A7X5Y0H0-F1
#
_cell.length_a   1.000
_cell.length_b   1.000
_cell.length_c   1.000
_cell.angle_alpha   90.00
_cell.angle_beta   90.00
_cell.angle_gamma   90.00
#
_symmetry.space_group_name_H-M   'P 1'
#
loop_
_entity.id
_entity.type
_entity.pdbx_description
1 polymer ?
#
loop_
_entity_poly.entity_id
_entity_poly.type
_entity_poly.pdbx_seq_one_letter_code
_entity_poly.pdbx_strand_id
1 'polypeptide(L)' 'MAKNDIEYFERRARQERERAGKCDDSSARRAHEEMADRYTAKIAVRDPQAVLGDFA' A
#
# COMPACT_ATOMS: atom_id res chain seq x y z
N MET A 1 -13.17 8.11 -5.68
CA MET A 1 -12.15 7.36 -6.45
C MET A 1 -12.85 6.47 -7.47
N ALA A 2 -12.44 6.50 -8.73
CA ALA A 2 -12.88 5.56 -9.78
C ALA A 2 -12.26 4.16 -9.55
N LYS A 3 -12.76 3.09 -10.20
CA LYS A 3 -12.13 1.75 -10.13
C LYS A 3 -10.64 1.80 -10.53
N ASN A 4 -10.31 2.62 -11.52
CA ASN A 4 -8.94 2.88 -11.98
C ASN A 4 -8.01 3.38 -10.85
N ASP A 5 -8.55 4.07 -9.85
CA ASP A 5 -7.75 4.60 -8.75
C ASP A 5 -7.38 3.49 -7.74
N ILE A 6 -8.26 2.50 -7.51
CA ILE A 6 -7.94 1.37 -6.61
C ILE A 6 -6.82 0.54 -7.22
N GLU A 7 -6.96 0.12 -8.48
CA GLU A 7 -5.93 -0.67 -9.17
C GLU A 7 -4.60 0.10 -9.24
N TYR A 8 -4.67 1.42 -9.43
CA TYR A 8 -3.49 2.29 -9.37
C TYR A 8 -2.82 2.22 -7.99
N PHE A 9 -3.56 2.42 -6.90
CA PHE A 9 -3.00 2.39 -5.55
C PHE A 9 -2.50 1.01 -5.15
N GLU A 10 -3.19 -0.07 -5.53
CA GLU A 10 -2.74 -1.44 -5.27
C GLU A 10 -1.43 -1.73 -6.00
N ARG A 11 -1.35 -1.38 -7.28
CA ARG A 11 -0.13 -1.56 -8.08
C ARG A 11 1.02 -0.75 -7.50
N ARG A 12 0.77 0.49 -7.06
CA ARG A 12 1.81 1.33 -6.44
C ARG A 12 2.23 0.77 -5.08
N ALA A 13 1.30 0.32 -4.23
CA ALA A 13 1.62 -0.30 -2.94
C ALA A 13 2.53 -1.54 -3.10
N ARG A 14 2.21 -2.42 -4.06
CA ARG A 14 3.07 -3.58 -4.38
C ARG A 14 4.47 -3.16 -4.83
N GLN A 15 4.58 -2.20 -5.74
CA GLN A 15 5.87 -1.70 -6.22
C GLN A 15 6.73 -1.09 -5.11
N GLU A 16 6.14 -0.33 -4.19
CA GLU A 16 6.90 0.25 -3.08
C GLU A 16 7.36 -0.84 -2.10
N ARG A 17 6.56 -1.88 -1.82
CA ARG A 17 7.02 -3.04 -1.03
C ARG A 17 8.16 -3.79 -1.69
N GLU A 18 8.11 -4.00 -3.01
CA GLU A 18 9.21 -4.61 -3.75
C GLU A 18 10.49 -3.77 -3.70
N ARG A 19 10.37 -2.44 -3.75
CA ARG A 19 11.50 -1.52 -3.60
C ARG A 19 12.08 -1.57 -2.20
N ALA A 20 11.24 -1.60 -1.17
CA ALA A 20 11.66 -1.77 0.21
C ALA A 20 12.48 -3.07 0.39
N GLY A 21 12.02 -4.18 -0.18
CA GLY A 21 12.72 -5.47 -0.11
C GLY A 21 14.06 -5.52 -0.86
N LYS A 22 14.30 -4.61 -1.80
CA LYS A 22 15.56 -4.48 -2.56
C LYS A 22 16.47 -3.36 -2.04
N CYS A 23 16.03 -2.62 -1.02
CA CYS A 23 16.78 -1.49 -0.48
C CYS A 23 17.64 -1.94 0.70
N ASP A 24 18.96 -1.75 0.57
CA ASP A 24 19.91 -2.01 1.66
C ASP A 24 19.94 -0.86 2.69
N ASP A 25 19.56 0.35 2.26
CA ASP A 25 19.47 1.50 3.14
C ASP A 25 18.19 1.45 4.00
N SER A 26 18.38 1.41 5.32
CA SER A 26 17.29 1.31 6.29
C SER A 26 16.30 2.48 6.25
N SER A 27 16.75 3.69 5.91
CA SER A 27 15.90 4.88 5.81
C SER A 27 15.10 4.89 4.51
N ALA A 28 15.72 4.50 3.40
CA ALA A 28 15.03 4.36 2.12
C ALA A 28 14.01 3.23 2.15
N ARG A 29 14.36 2.08 2.76
CA ARG A 29 13.44 0.97 2.99
C ARG A 29 12.19 1.42 3.77
N ARG A 30 12.39 2.12 4.88
CA ARG A 30 11.29 2.65 5.68
C ARG A 30 10.41 3.63 4.90
N ALA A 31 11.01 4.51 4.10
CA ALA A 31 10.25 5.43 3.27
C ALA A 31 9.37 4.71 2.24
N HIS A 32 9.88 3.63 1.63
CA HIS A 32 9.11 2.79 0.71
C HIS A 32 7.97 2.03 1.42
N GLU A 33 8.20 1.52 2.63
CA GLU A 33 7.17 0.88 3.46
C GLU A 33 6.05 1.87 3.82
N GLU A 34 6.41 3.05 4.33
CA GLU A 34 5.43 4.10 4.68
C GLU A 34 4.62 4.56 3.46
N MET A 35 5.23 4.61 2.28
CA MET A 35 4.48 4.91 1.06
C MET A 35 3.50 3.80 0.66
N ALA A 36 3.89 2.52 0.80
CA ALA A 36 2.99 1.40 0.55
C ALA A 36 1.77 1.43 1.50
N ASP A 37 1.99 1.76 2.76
CA ASP A 37 0.93 1.85 3.76
C ASP A 37 -0.03 3.01 3.47
N ARG A 38 0.48 4.17 3.04
CA ARG A 38 -0.37 5.29 2.61
C ARG A 38 -1.25 4.92 1.42
N TYR A 39 -0.74 4.17 0.45
CA TYR A 39 -1.56 3.71 -0.67
C TYR A 39 -2.60 2.67 -0.24
N THR A 40 -2.24 1.77 0.66
CA THR A 40 -3.16 0.79 1.25
C THR A 40 -4.29 1.47 2.03
N ALA A 41 -3.97 2.48 2.84
CA ALA A 41 -4.95 3.27 3.57
C ALA A 41 -5.93 4.02 2.63
N LYS A 42 -5.45 4.53 1.49
CA LYS A 42 -6.33 5.16 0.48
C LYS A 42 -7.32 4.19 -0.15
N ILE A 43 -7.00 2.90 -0.20
CA ILE A 43 -7.92 1.84 -0.66
C ILE A 43 -8.92 1.53 0.46
N ALA A 44 -8.43 1.30 1.68
CA ALA A 44 -9.21 0.97 2.88
C ALA A 44 -10.31 2.01 3.21
N VAL A 45 -10.03 3.31 3.07
CA VAL A 45 -11.02 4.38 3.32
C VAL A 45 -12.23 4.30 2.37
N ARG A 46 -12.08 3.67 1.20
CA ARG A 46 -13.18 3.50 0.24
C ARG A 46 -13.95 2.19 0.44
N ASP A 47 -13.26 1.14 0.88
CA ASP A 47 -13.86 -0.17 1.14
C ASP A 47 -13.72 -0.52 2.64
N PRO A 48 -14.63 -0.03 3.48
CA PRO A 48 -14.63 -0.38 4.91
C PRO A 48 -14.85 -1.87 5.16
N GLN A 49 -15.35 -2.66 4.18
CA GLN A 49 -15.44 -4.12 4.32
C GLN A 49 -14.09 -4.82 4.09
N ALA A 50 -13.20 -4.26 3.25
CA ALA A 50 -11.85 -4.80 3.04
C ALA A 50 -10.96 -4.73 4.29
N VAL A 51 -11.21 -3.78 5.20
CA VAL A 51 -10.47 -3.64 6.47
C VAL A 51 -10.98 -4.59 7.56
N LEU A 52 -12.26 -4.99 7.48
CA LEU A 52 -12.91 -5.84 8.49
C LEU A 52 -12.78 -7.34 8.21
N GLY A 53 -12.22 -7.72 7.05
CA GLY A 53 -12.06 -9.13 6.64
C GLY A 53 -10.87 -9.88 7.27
N ASP A 54 -9.96 -9.18 7.96
CA ASP A 54 -8.72 -9.77 8.53
C ASP A 54 -8.80 -10.02 10.05
N PHE A 55 -10.00 -9.97 10.65
CA PHE A 55 -10.25 -10.29 12.08
C PHE A 55 -11.09 -11.57 12.26
N ALA A 56 -10.81 -12.64 11.51
CA ALA A 56 -11.44 -13.96 11.70
C ALA A 56 -10.38 -15.06 11.89
#